data_AF-A0A1U7GG85-F1
#
_entry.id   AF-A0A1U7GG85-F1
#
_cell.length_a   1.000
_cell.length_b   1.000
_cell.length_c   1.000
_cell.angle_alpha   90.00
_cell.angle_beta   90.00
_cell.angle_gamma   90.00
#
_symmetry.space_group_name_H-M   'P 1'
#
loop_
_entity.id
_entity.type
_entity.pdbx_description
1 polymer ?
#
loop_
_entity_poly.entity_id
_entity_poly.type
_entity_poly.pdbx_seq_one_letter_code
_entity_poly.pdbx_strand_id
1 'polypeptide(L)'
;MWHRILRRRPFLANPQASGAAPHATRIKRRPAVESLEGRRLMTASLAPIPDVAAPSGQGYQLTLDGSASGATSQTFTATSDNPNIQVSVANGQFWTINVQHLSSGGDDPNIINEPLTFQFFPDVAPQTVDRITNFSNNGYYVDTGRYFPRIVEGFVAQGGSNSATSTASSSGVTPIGIEVDPSVDFSSYGQLAMANSGPGDTSDAQFFITFGPQPAINQKYTIFGQQVDGFDTLEKMSQITTVTATGGTEKSIPVNPVTITSSTISSQNPNGALLIDTTAAGAGESATITVTATDPSDGSTAVQKFKVYTAGDTRAVRLIGDVLIATPIALGKFFGGTNTIEVKQADAPTIPASQNLQVFVNGTLDSIQPVPSALSQIIIQGSKANDDISVDDSVTVPATIDGGLGGRNRVKGGGGFTLAHGWFGRTTLTAGEGFNRLAGRAGQVRFRANANTQYAFAGQARGRASNGQTLKPTGTYYKFINGRLTPVLKIES
;
A
#
# COMPACT_ATOMS: atom_id res chain seq x y z
N MET A 1 -15.98 65.18 55.46
CA MET A 1 -16.66 64.83 56.73
C MET A 1 -18.16 64.97 56.52
N TRP A 2 -18.90 63.85 56.61
CA TRP A 2 -20.36 63.73 56.71
C TRP A 2 -21.21 64.90 56.13
N HIS A 3 -21.80 64.71 54.96
CA HIS A 3 -22.84 65.58 54.37
C HIS A 3 -24.16 64.77 54.33
N ARG A 4 -25.27 65.10 55.01
CA ARG A 4 -26.10 66.34 55.06
C ARG A 4 -26.44 66.82 53.62
N ILE A 5 -27.67 67.07 53.18
CA ILE A 5 -28.96 67.24 53.86
C ILE A 5 -30.07 67.48 52.80
N LEU A 6 -31.33 67.32 53.24
CA LEU A 6 -32.58 68.00 52.80
C LEU A 6 -33.41 67.53 51.57
N ARG A 7 -34.64 67.12 51.95
CA ARG A 7 -35.98 67.64 51.54
C ARG A 7 -36.80 66.94 50.44
N ARG A 8 -37.91 66.39 50.95
CA ARG A 8 -39.30 66.25 50.45
C ARG A 8 -39.68 66.86 49.07
N ARG A 9 -40.25 65.98 48.22
CA ARG A 9 -41.43 66.04 47.29
C ARG A 9 -41.66 67.30 46.41
N PRO A 10 -42.06 67.16 45.12
CA PRO A 10 -43.45 66.78 44.79
C PRO A 10 -43.68 65.93 43.50
N PHE A 11 -44.98 65.70 43.24
CA PHE A 11 -45.69 64.94 42.20
C PHE A 11 -45.58 65.48 40.76
N LEU A 12 -45.85 64.59 39.78
CA LEU A 12 -46.58 64.71 38.46
C LEU A 12 -46.00 63.61 37.52
N ALA A 13 -46.68 62.84 36.66
CA ALA A 13 -48.07 62.58 36.26
C ALA A 13 -48.09 61.20 35.52
N ASN A 14 -49.26 60.54 35.48
CA ASN A 14 -49.62 59.31 34.73
C ASN A 14 -49.56 59.52 33.18
N PRO A 15 -49.74 58.55 32.24
CA PRO A 15 -50.43 57.22 32.30
C PRO A 15 -49.60 56.07 31.64
N GLN A 16 -49.96 54.79 31.58
CA GLN A 16 -51.18 54.08 31.15
C GLN A 16 -51.17 52.66 31.79
N ALA A 17 -52.25 52.22 32.45
CA ALA A 17 -53.34 51.38 31.91
C ALA A 17 -52.83 50.07 31.26
N SER A 18 -53.30 48.86 31.57
CA SER A 18 -54.48 48.39 32.31
C SER A 18 -54.34 46.88 32.51
N GLY A 19 -54.66 46.37 33.70
CA GLY A 19 -54.83 44.94 33.95
C GLY A 19 -56.31 44.58 34.09
N ALA A 20 -56.73 43.48 33.45
CA ALA A 20 -57.58 42.40 34.00
C ALA A 20 -57.89 41.38 32.89
N ALA A 21 -57.95 40.10 33.30
CA ALA A 21 -57.83 38.87 32.53
C ALA A 21 -58.96 38.55 31.53
N PRO A 22 -58.72 37.57 30.64
CA PRO A 22 -59.75 36.55 30.42
C PRO A 22 -59.22 35.10 30.47
N HIS A 23 -60.03 34.27 31.12
CA HIS A 23 -60.38 32.88 30.84
C HIS A 23 -59.33 31.84 30.36
N ALA A 24 -59.31 30.74 31.12
CA ALA A 24 -58.50 29.55 30.95
C ALA A 24 -58.60 28.90 29.55
N THR A 25 -57.52 28.97 28.79
CA THR A 25 -57.23 28.04 27.69
C THR A 25 -56.51 26.80 28.21
N ARG A 26 -57.18 25.65 28.11
CA ARG A 26 -56.63 24.31 28.34
C ARG A 26 -55.43 24.09 27.41
N ILE A 27 -54.21 24.23 27.95
CA ILE A 27 -52.98 23.90 27.22
C ILE A 27 -52.98 22.39 26.98
N LYS A 28 -53.29 21.97 25.75
CA LYS A 28 -52.97 20.62 25.29
C LYS A 28 -51.44 20.51 25.28
N ARG A 29 -50.87 19.86 26.30
CA ARG A 29 -49.49 19.36 26.22
C ARG A 29 -49.47 18.34 25.08
N ARG A 30 -49.02 18.77 23.90
CA ARG A 30 -48.54 17.82 22.90
C ARG A 30 -47.28 17.18 23.51
N PRO A 31 -47.14 15.86 23.49
CA PRO A 31 -45.86 15.26 23.82
C PRO A 31 -44.83 15.86 22.85
N ALA A 32 -43.82 16.53 23.40
CA ALA A 32 -42.65 16.85 22.61
C ALA A 32 -42.03 15.51 22.26
N VAL A 33 -42.00 15.18 20.98
CA VAL A 33 -41.09 14.16 20.49
C VAL A 33 -39.72 14.80 20.66
N GLU A 34 -38.98 14.40 21.69
CA GLU A 34 -37.55 14.65 21.73
C GLU A 34 -37.00 14.16 20.39
N SER A 35 -36.29 15.03 19.68
CA SER A 35 -35.47 14.59 18.56
C SER A 35 -34.56 13.51 19.13
N LEU A 36 -34.73 12.27 18.68
CA LEU A 36 -33.71 11.26 18.85
C LEU A 36 -32.45 11.87 18.24
N GLU A 37 -31.57 12.42 19.07
CA GLU A 37 -30.17 12.54 18.67
C GLU A 37 -29.81 11.17 18.13
N GLY A 38 -29.36 11.13 16.87
CA GLY A 38 -29.07 9.87 16.20
C GLY A 38 -28.11 9.10 17.08
N ARG A 39 -28.62 8.08 17.78
CA ARG A 39 -27.78 7.08 18.42
C ARG A 39 -27.05 6.44 17.27
N ARG A 40 -25.84 6.91 17.01
CA ARG A 40 -24.88 6.20 16.17
C ARG A 40 -24.67 4.89 16.93
N LEU A 41 -25.38 3.84 16.50
CA LEU A 41 -25.15 2.51 17.01
C LEU A 41 -23.67 2.23 16.72
N MET A 42 -22.87 2.16 17.78
CA MET A 42 -21.49 1.70 17.74
C MET A 42 -21.58 0.27 17.24
N THR A 43 -21.47 0.10 15.93
CA THR A 43 -21.59 -1.19 15.29
C THR A 43 -20.21 -1.58 14.80
N ALA A 44 -19.90 -2.87 14.89
CA ALA A 44 -18.67 -3.40 14.36
C ALA A 44 -18.44 -2.90 12.94
N SER A 45 -17.19 -2.55 12.67
CA SER A 45 -16.79 -2.08 11.35
C SER A 45 -15.50 -2.73 10.96
N LEU A 46 -15.39 -3.00 9.67
CA LEU A 46 -14.18 -3.47 9.04
C LEU A 46 -14.13 -2.84 7.66
N ALA A 47 -13.15 -1.96 7.46
CA ALA A 47 -12.89 -1.34 6.17
C ALA A 47 -12.72 -2.44 5.10
N PRO A 48 -13.10 -2.17 3.84
CA PRO A 48 -12.84 -3.11 2.76
C PRO A 48 -11.38 -3.55 2.77
N ILE A 49 -11.17 -4.86 2.71
CA ILE A 49 -9.85 -5.46 2.58
C ILE A 49 -9.67 -5.84 1.11
N PRO A 50 -8.77 -5.19 0.37
CA PRO A 50 -8.41 -5.59 -0.97
C PRO A 50 -7.63 -6.89 -1.04
N ASP A 51 -7.58 -7.43 -2.25
CA ASP A 51 -6.81 -8.62 -2.56
C ASP A 51 -5.31 -8.38 -2.38
N VAL A 52 -4.59 -9.40 -1.92
CA VAL A 52 -3.18 -9.32 -1.51
C VAL A 52 -2.33 -10.29 -2.32
N ALA A 53 -1.14 -9.84 -2.70
CA ALA A 53 -0.08 -10.64 -3.29
C ALA A 53 0.96 -10.99 -2.20
N ALA A 54 0.84 -12.17 -1.60
CA ALA A 54 1.80 -12.64 -0.59
C ALA A 54 2.94 -13.40 -1.27
N PRO A 55 4.22 -13.22 -0.90
CA PRO A 55 5.31 -13.99 -1.49
C PRO A 55 5.18 -15.47 -1.15
N SER A 56 5.23 -16.36 -2.15
CA SER A 56 5.21 -17.81 -1.95
C SER A 56 6.33 -18.26 -1.02
N GLY A 57 6.00 -19.12 -0.05
CA GLY A 57 6.97 -19.67 0.90
C GLY A 57 7.32 -18.72 2.05
N GLN A 58 6.57 -17.64 2.26
CA GLN A 58 6.86 -16.62 3.29
C GLN A 58 5.60 -16.23 4.09
N GLY A 59 5.84 -15.63 5.26
CA GLY A 59 4.81 -14.93 6.03
C GLY A 59 4.44 -13.57 5.43
N TYR A 60 3.18 -13.15 5.61
CA TYR A 60 2.69 -11.82 5.23
C TYR A 60 1.74 -11.25 6.28
N GLN A 61 1.98 -10.04 6.74
CA GLN A 61 1.20 -9.36 7.78
C GLN A 61 0.39 -8.24 7.16
N LEU A 62 -0.91 -8.25 7.48
CA LEU A 62 -1.89 -7.32 6.94
C LEU A 62 -2.62 -6.62 8.09
N THR A 63 -2.82 -5.31 7.98
CA THR A 63 -3.58 -4.53 8.96
C THR A 63 -5.07 -4.62 8.70
N LEU A 64 -5.86 -4.67 9.78
CA LEU A 64 -7.32 -4.64 9.80
C LEU A 64 -7.77 -3.29 10.36
N ASP A 65 -8.46 -2.47 9.56
CA ASP A 65 -9.02 -1.18 9.99
C ASP A 65 -10.47 -1.34 10.42
N GLY A 66 -10.70 -1.13 11.71
CA GLY A 66 -12.02 -1.19 12.32
C GLY A 66 -12.48 0.12 12.94
N SER A 67 -11.78 1.22 12.63
CA SER A 67 -11.95 2.53 13.27
C SER A 67 -13.30 3.19 12.98
N ALA A 68 -13.96 2.84 11.87
CA ALA A 68 -15.23 3.45 11.46
C ALA A 68 -16.42 3.18 12.40
N SER A 69 -16.29 2.17 13.26
CA SER A 69 -17.27 1.78 14.29
C SER A 69 -17.43 2.85 15.36
N GLY A 70 -16.37 3.63 15.63
CA GLY A 70 -16.26 4.49 16.80
C GLY A 70 -16.04 3.72 18.11
N ALA A 71 -15.95 2.38 18.05
CA ALA A 71 -15.66 1.55 19.21
C ALA A 71 -14.21 1.75 19.66
N THR A 72 -13.96 1.58 20.96
CA THR A 72 -12.59 1.62 21.50
C THR A 72 -11.83 0.32 21.29
N SER A 73 -12.54 -0.78 21.00
CA SER A 73 -11.97 -2.10 20.77
C SER A 73 -12.87 -2.94 19.87
N GLN A 74 -12.26 -3.80 19.06
CA GLN A 74 -12.95 -4.89 18.37
C GLN A 74 -12.15 -6.19 18.49
N THR A 75 -12.82 -7.32 18.28
CA THR A 75 -12.17 -8.62 18.13
C THR A 75 -12.33 -9.12 16.71
N PHE A 76 -11.35 -9.90 16.23
CA PHE A 76 -11.36 -10.41 14.87
C PHE A 76 -11.22 -11.93 14.87
N THR A 77 -11.88 -12.57 13.91
CA THR A 77 -11.63 -13.96 13.53
C THR A 77 -11.38 -14.03 12.03
N ALA A 78 -10.59 -15.01 11.60
CA ALA A 78 -10.27 -15.20 10.18
C ALA A 78 -10.27 -16.68 9.81
N THR A 79 -10.68 -16.99 8.58
CA THR A 79 -10.61 -18.33 7.99
C THR A 79 -10.10 -18.26 6.57
N SER A 80 -9.40 -19.32 6.15
CA SER A 80 -8.94 -19.53 4.78
C SER A 80 -9.68 -20.72 4.17
N ASP A 81 -9.97 -20.64 2.88
CA ASP A 81 -10.52 -21.77 2.09
C ASP A 81 -9.42 -22.67 1.49
N ASN A 82 -8.14 -22.32 1.63
CA ASN A 82 -7.00 -23.09 1.14
C ASN A 82 -6.08 -23.53 2.30
N PRO A 83 -5.87 -24.85 2.50
CA PRO A 83 -5.03 -25.34 3.59
C PRO A 83 -3.54 -25.02 3.45
N ASN A 84 -3.05 -24.60 2.29
CA ASN A 84 -1.66 -24.19 2.10
C ASN A 84 -1.43 -22.71 2.41
N ILE A 85 -2.49 -21.91 2.46
CA ILE A 85 -2.48 -20.48 2.79
C ILE A 85 -3.22 -20.33 4.10
N GLN A 86 -2.51 -20.43 5.21
CA GLN A 86 -3.09 -20.36 6.54
C GLN A 86 -3.25 -18.90 6.98
N VAL A 87 -4.17 -18.68 7.91
CA VAL A 87 -4.44 -17.33 8.43
C VAL A 87 -4.70 -17.37 9.92
N SER A 88 -4.13 -16.42 10.65
CA SER A 88 -4.39 -16.20 12.07
C SER A 88 -4.52 -14.70 12.37
N VAL A 89 -5.17 -14.37 13.48
CA VAL A 89 -5.33 -12.99 13.96
C VAL A 89 -4.34 -12.78 15.10
N ALA A 90 -3.62 -11.66 15.08
CA ALA A 90 -2.75 -11.29 16.18
C ALA A 90 -3.57 -11.04 17.47
N ASN A 91 -3.04 -11.52 18.60
CA ASN A 91 -3.72 -11.51 19.91
C ASN A 91 -2.98 -10.68 20.96
N GLY A 92 -1.88 -10.00 20.59
CA GLY A 92 -1.10 -9.20 21.52
C GLY A 92 -1.74 -7.85 21.85
N GLN A 93 -1.19 -7.23 22.90
CA GLN A 93 -1.50 -5.87 23.29
C GLN A 93 -1.04 -4.85 22.23
N PHE A 94 -1.55 -3.64 22.34
CA PHE A 94 -1.22 -2.52 21.48
C PHE A 94 -0.20 -1.62 22.16
N TRP A 95 0.90 -1.35 21.46
CA TRP A 95 1.91 -0.39 21.88
C TRP A 95 1.80 0.86 21.04
N THR A 96 1.51 1.98 21.69
CA THR A 96 1.46 3.30 21.05
C THR A 96 2.62 4.13 21.55
N ILE A 97 3.39 4.68 20.61
CA ILE A 97 4.37 5.73 20.89
C ILE A 97 3.97 7.01 20.19
N ASN A 98 4.07 8.15 20.85
CA ASN A 98 3.95 9.43 20.16
C ASN A 98 5.33 9.97 19.82
N VAL A 99 5.48 10.46 18.60
CA VAL A 99 6.73 11.02 18.10
C VAL A 99 6.63 12.52 17.87
N GLN A 100 7.77 13.20 18.01
CA GLN A 100 7.89 14.62 17.72
C GLN A 100 9.14 14.90 16.89
N HIS A 101 8.98 15.73 15.87
CA HIS A 101 10.02 16.22 14.98
C HIS A 101 9.67 17.62 14.48
N LEU A 102 10.64 18.52 14.52
CA LEU A 102 10.50 19.88 13.97
C LEU A 102 11.27 19.98 12.66
N SER A 103 10.62 20.50 11.63
CA SER A 103 11.19 20.69 10.30
C SER A 103 12.50 21.49 10.35
N SER A 104 13.50 21.01 9.61
CA SER A 104 14.74 21.74 9.30
C SER A 104 14.60 22.72 8.12
N GLY A 105 13.39 22.83 7.54
CA GLY A 105 13.04 23.68 6.41
C GLY A 105 12.84 22.92 5.10
N GLY A 106 12.44 23.62 4.04
CA GLY A 106 12.16 22.99 2.74
C GLY A 106 10.95 22.05 2.81
N ASP A 107 11.11 20.84 2.28
CA ASP A 107 10.09 19.79 2.26
C ASP A 107 10.13 18.88 3.51
N ASP A 108 10.98 19.19 4.49
CA ASP A 108 11.09 18.43 5.75
C ASP A 108 9.80 18.57 6.59
N PRO A 109 9.08 17.48 6.92
CA PRO A 109 7.78 17.58 7.56
C PRO A 109 7.87 17.98 9.03
N ASN A 110 6.75 18.49 9.58
CA ASN A 110 6.58 18.59 11.04
C ASN A 110 5.77 17.40 11.54
N ILE A 111 6.16 16.87 12.70
CA ILE A 111 5.42 15.83 13.42
C ILE A 111 5.27 16.30 14.85
N ILE A 112 4.04 16.55 15.30
CA ILE A 112 3.78 17.19 16.60
C ILE A 112 2.97 16.25 17.47
N ASN A 113 3.68 15.43 18.26
CA ASN A 113 3.08 14.47 19.21
C ASN A 113 2.07 13.53 18.51
N GLU A 114 2.44 13.04 17.33
CA GLU A 114 1.58 12.17 16.51
C GLU A 114 1.85 10.69 16.86
N PRO A 115 0.82 9.83 16.88
CA PRO A 115 0.93 8.46 17.34
C PRO A 115 1.41 7.49 16.25
N LEU A 116 2.14 6.47 16.67
CA LEU A 116 2.35 5.22 15.96
C LEU A 116 1.86 4.09 16.84
N THR A 117 0.89 3.30 16.38
CA THR A 117 0.35 2.18 17.16
C THR A 117 0.64 0.85 16.48
N PHE A 118 1.15 -0.09 17.26
CA PHE A 118 1.52 -1.43 16.82
C PHE A 118 0.77 -2.48 17.63
N GLN A 119 0.29 -3.54 16.98
CA GLN A 119 -0.18 -4.73 17.67
C GLN A 119 0.98 -5.73 17.81
N PHE A 120 1.19 -6.24 19.02
CA PHE A 120 2.24 -7.21 19.32
C PHE A 120 1.88 -8.65 18.93
N PHE A 121 2.92 -9.46 18.73
CA PHE A 121 2.84 -10.88 18.38
C PHE A 121 3.44 -11.77 19.47
N PRO A 122 2.77 -11.94 20.62
CA PRO A 122 3.30 -12.73 21.73
C PRO A 122 3.47 -14.22 21.39
N ASP A 123 2.70 -14.75 20.45
CA ASP A 123 2.83 -16.14 19.99
C ASP A 123 4.07 -16.35 19.10
N VAL A 124 4.58 -15.28 18.48
CA VAL A 124 5.73 -15.31 17.55
C VAL A 124 7.03 -14.94 18.27
N ALA A 125 7.00 -13.92 19.13
CA ALA A 125 8.18 -13.35 19.78
C ALA A 125 7.91 -13.00 21.26
N PRO A 126 7.59 -14.00 22.12
CA PRO A 126 7.18 -13.77 23.50
C PRO A 126 8.21 -12.99 24.32
N GLN A 127 9.51 -13.33 24.22
CA GLN A 127 10.55 -12.67 25.02
C GLN A 127 10.74 -11.21 24.61
N THR A 128 10.65 -10.94 23.31
CA THR A 128 10.75 -9.59 22.76
C THR A 128 9.54 -8.75 23.14
N VAL A 129 8.32 -9.29 23.05
CA VAL A 129 7.09 -8.59 23.46
C VAL A 129 7.12 -8.25 24.94
N ASP A 130 7.49 -9.20 25.81
CA ASP A 130 7.62 -8.97 27.26
C ASP A 130 8.64 -7.88 27.55
N ARG A 131 9.77 -7.91 26.85
CA ARG A 131 10.85 -6.94 27.00
C ARG A 131 10.42 -5.52 26.65
N ILE A 132 9.83 -5.32 25.46
CA ILE A 132 9.38 -3.99 25.02
C ILE A 132 8.26 -3.46 25.92
N THR A 133 7.35 -4.34 26.34
CA THR A 133 6.30 -4.01 27.31
C THR A 133 6.90 -3.52 28.64
N ASN A 134 7.91 -4.22 29.17
CA ASN A 134 8.60 -3.82 30.38
C ASN A 134 9.36 -2.48 30.23
N PHE A 135 10.05 -2.26 29.10
CA PHE A 135 10.71 -0.98 28.84
C PHE A 135 9.71 0.18 28.75
N SER A 136 8.56 -0.03 28.09
CA SER A 136 7.49 0.97 28.03
C SER A 136 6.95 1.30 29.42
N ASN A 137 6.58 0.27 30.20
CA ASN A 137 5.98 0.45 31.53
C ASN A 137 6.94 1.08 32.56
N ASN A 138 8.25 0.85 32.40
CA ASN A 138 9.28 1.42 33.27
C ASN A 138 9.78 2.79 32.78
N GLY A 139 9.09 3.42 31.82
CA GLY A 139 9.43 4.76 31.35
C GLY A 139 10.69 4.85 30.48
N TYR A 140 11.28 3.74 30.05
CA TYR A 140 12.53 3.73 29.28
C TYR A 140 12.43 4.61 28.02
N TYR A 141 11.34 4.54 27.28
CA TYR A 141 11.21 5.29 26.03
C TYR A 141 10.93 6.79 26.23
N VAL A 142 10.51 7.21 27.41
CA VAL A 142 10.08 8.59 27.69
C VAL A 142 11.02 9.27 28.68
N ASP A 143 11.16 8.74 29.89
CA ASP A 143 11.88 9.37 31.01
C ASP A 143 13.36 9.59 30.73
N THR A 144 13.94 8.70 29.92
CA THR A 144 15.36 8.72 29.63
C THR A 144 15.70 9.37 28.28
N GLY A 145 14.70 9.90 27.57
CA GLY A 145 14.82 10.49 26.24
C GLY A 145 15.29 9.47 25.20
N ARG A 146 14.38 9.05 24.31
CA ARG A 146 14.72 8.13 23.21
C ARG A 146 14.41 8.72 21.85
N TYR A 147 15.28 8.40 20.90
CA TYR A 147 15.29 9.00 19.57
C TYR A 147 15.21 7.95 18.48
N PHE A 148 14.90 8.41 17.27
CA PHE A 148 15.16 7.69 16.02
C PHE A 148 16.43 8.25 15.37
N PRO A 149 17.63 7.72 15.69
CA PRO A 149 18.88 8.22 15.14
C PRO A 149 19.13 7.82 13.68
N ARG A 150 18.33 6.90 13.14
CA ARG A 150 18.53 6.31 11.82
C ARG A 150 17.20 6.14 11.10
N ILE A 151 16.99 6.92 10.05
CA ILE A 151 15.85 6.84 9.13
C ILE A 151 16.42 6.71 7.72
N VAL A 152 16.08 5.62 7.04
CA VAL A 152 16.49 5.38 5.65
C VAL A 152 15.24 5.20 4.83
N GLU A 153 14.95 6.16 3.96
CA GLU A 153 13.80 6.13 3.05
C GLU A 153 13.75 4.80 2.28
N GLY A 154 12.57 4.18 2.21
CA GLY A 154 12.37 2.87 1.56
C GLY A 154 12.98 1.68 2.29
N PHE A 155 13.66 1.88 3.43
CA PHE A 155 14.19 0.80 4.27
C PHE A 155 13.51 0.76 5.64
N VAL A 156 13.99 1.53 6.62
CA VAL A 156 13.50 1.48 8.01
C VAL A 156 13.64 2.82 8.73
N ALA A 157 12.80 3.03 9.73
CA ALA A 157 13.02 3.96 10.83
C ALA A 157 13.42 3.18 12.09
N GLN A 158 14.65 3.37 12.57
CA GLN A 158 15.18 2.70 13.76
C GLN A 158 15.15 3.63 14.97
N GLY A 159 14.52 3.17 16.06
CA GLY A 159 14.26 3.93 17.27
C GLY A 159 14.74 3.22 18.55
N GLY A 160 14.58 3.90 19.69
CA GLY A 160 14.95 3.38 21.00
C GLY A 160 16.40 3.64 21.41
N SER A 161 17.12 4.51 20.69
CA SER A 161 18.47 4.94 21.07
C SER A 161 18.46 6.08 22.09
N ASN A 162 19.44 6.10 22.99
CA ASN A 162 19.71 7.22 23.90
C ASN A 162 20.44 8.40 23.25
N SER A 163 20.82 8.27 21.97
CA SER A 163 21.44 9.30 21.15
C SER A 163 20.57 9.64 19.95
N ALA A 164 20.46 10.92 19.62
CA ALA A 164 19.76 11.39 18.43
C ALA A 164 20.54 11.17 17.12
N THR A 165 21.82 10.83 17.20
CA THR A 165 22.73 10.77 16.03
C THR A 165 23.50 9.45 15.93
N SER A 166 23.22 8.49 16.81
CA SER A 166 23.92 7.21 16.82
C SER A 166 23.02 6.07 17.28
N THR A 167 23.18 4.92 16.64
CA THR A 167 22.60 3.63 17.04
C THR A 167 23.47 2.88 18.05
N ALA A 168 24.63 3.41 18.43
CA ALA A 168 25.45 2.83 19.49
C ALA A 168 24.86 3.18 20.87
N SER A 169 23.88 2.39 21.32
CA SER A 169 23.26 2.56 22.64
C SER A 169 23.11 1.23 23.36
N SER A 170 22.99 1.30 24.69
CA SER A 170 22.61 0.17 25.52
C SER A 170 21.61 0.62 26.58
N SER A 171 20.69 -0.26 26.95
CA SER A 171 19.78 -0.10 28.07
C SER A 171 20.43 -0.41 29.42
N GLY A 172 21.59 -1.09 29.43
CA GLY A 172 22.22 -1.64 30.63
C GLY A 172 21.63 -2.97 31.11
N VAL A 173 20.63 -3.52 30.40
CA VAL A 173 20.06 -4.86 30.66
C VAL A 173 20.72 -5.88 29.74
N THR A 174 20.87 -7.12 30.19
CA THR A 174 21.36 -8.24 29.35
C THR A 174 20.53 -8.35 28.07
N PRO A 175 21.15 -8.36 26.88
CA PRO A 175 20.44 -8.55 25.61
C PRO A 175 19.81 -9.95 25.50
N ILE A 176 18.82 -10.10 24.62
CA ILE A 176 18.17 -11.39 24.30
C ILE A 176 18.56 -11.88 22.90
N GLY A 177 18.30 -13.16 22.67
CA GLY A 177 18.46 -13.81 21.38
C GLY A 177 17.40 -13.38 20.35
N ILE A 178 17.54 -13.92 19.15
CA ILE A 178 16.59 -13.69 18.05
C ILE A 178 15.52 -14.77 18.10
N GLU A 179 14.26 -14.36 18.15
CA GLU A 179 13.06 -15.18 17.93
C GLU A 179 12.63 -15.02 16.46
N VAL A 180 12.61 -16.10 15.68
CA VAL A 180 12.19 -16.08 14.27
C VAL A 180 11.14 -17.16 14.01
N ASP A 181 10.16 -16.83 13.16
CA ASP A 181 9.09 -17.72 12.73
C ASP A 181 8.92 -17.60 11.21
N PRO A 182 8.96 -18.71 10.44
CA PRO A 182 8.76 -18.67 8.98
C PRO A 182 7.39 -18.13 8.54
N SER A 183 6.37 -18.20 9.40
CA SER A 183 5.03 -17.66 9.13
C SER A 183 4.98 -16.12 9.20
N VAL A 184 6.09 -15.46 9.55
CA VAL A 184 6.21 -14.01 9.69
C VAL A 184 7.54 -13.55 9.05
N ASP A 185 7.46 -12.89 7.89
CA ASP A 185 8.64 -12.36 7.16
C ASP A 185 8.52 -10.86 6.88
N PHE A 186 9.61 -10.22 6.40
CA PHE A 186 9.61 -8.81 6.03
C PHE A 186 9.00 -8.57 4.65
N SER A 187 7.70 -8.81 4.50
CA SER A 187 6.98 -8.78 3.23
C SER A 187 5.95 -7.65 3.11
N SER A 188 5.80 -6.79 4.13
CA SER A 188 4.81 -5.70 4.14
C SER A 188 5.34 -4.39 4.77
N TYR A 189 4.51 -3.35 4.75
CA TYR A 189 4.81 -2.02 5.29
C TYR A 189 4.47 -1.94 6.79
N GLY A 190 5.24 -1.16 7.57
CA GLY A 190 4.93 -0.88 8.98
C GLY A 190 5.19 -2.05 9.93
N GLN A 191 6.08 -2.97 9.55
CA GLN A 191 6.42 -4.12 10.38
C GLN A 191 7.37 -3.70 11.50
N LEU A 192 7.08 -4.11 12.72
CA LEU A 192 7.86 -3.77 13.91
C LEU A 192 8.80 -4.91 14.27
N ALA A 193 10.09 -4.61 14.30
CA ALA A 193 11.12 -5.61 14.55
C ALA A 193 12.25 -5.12 15.46
N MET A 194 12.91 -6.07 16.10
CA MET A 194 13.96 -5.81 17.08
C MET A 194 15.29 -5.57 16.39
N ALA A 195 15.97 -4.47 16.70
CA ALA A 195 17.32 -4.22 16.19
C ALA A 195 18.35 -5.06 16.96
N ASN A 196 19.37 -5.53 16.26
CA ASN A 196 20.46 -6.33 16.81
C ASN A 196 21.81 -5.94 16.16
N SER A 197 22.92 -6.39 16.73
CA SER A 197 24.27 -6.10 16.24
C SER A 197 24.94 -7.30 15.54
N GLY A 198 24.14 -8.24 15.03
CA GLY A 198 24.62 -9.45 14.36
C GLY A 198 24.43 -10.73 15.18
N PRO A 199 25.19 -11.80 14.85
CA PRO A 199 24.97 -13.12 15.43
C PRO A 199 25.13 -13.15 16.96
N GLY A 200 24.23 -13.85 17.64
CA GLY A 200 24.21 -14.01 19.10
C GLY A 200 23.17 -13.13 19.78
N ASP A 201 23.16 -13.17 21.12
CA ASP A 201 22.21 -12.42 21.94
C ASP A 201 22.62 -10.96 22.00
N THR A 202 22.07 -10.16 21.08
CA THR A 202 22.41 -8.74 20.92
C THR A 202 21.19 -7.82 20.81
N SER A 203 19.99 -8.37 20.95
CA SER A 203 18.74 -7.61 20.95
C SER A 203 18.52 -6.94 22.30
N ASP A 204 18.65 -5.61 22.35
CA ASP A 204 18.59 -4.84 23.61
C ASP A 204 17.25 -4.10 23.79
N ALA A 205 17.17 -2.81 23.44
CA ALA A 205 15.95 -2.00 23.57
C ALA A 205 15.62 -1.20 22.29
N GLN A 206 16.47 -1.30 21.27
CA GLN A 206 16.25 -0.65 19.99
C GLN A 206 15.36 -1.50 19.10
N PHE A 207 14.47 -0.84 18.38
CA PHE A 207 13.56 -1.44 17.43
C PHE A 207 13.64 -0.70 16.11
N PHE A 208 13.06 -1.25 15.06
CA PHE A 208 12.86 -0.54 13.82
C PHE A 208 11.49 -0.86 13.21
N ILE A 209 11.03 0.06 12.37
CA ILE A 209 9.77 -0.02 11.64
C ILE A 209 10.09 0.00 10.15
N THR A 210 9.56 -0.94 9.37
CA THR A 210 9.83 -0.99 7.93
C THR A 210 9.00 0.01 7.13
N PHE A 211 9.60 0.59 6.09
CA PHE A 211 8.89 1.40 5.09
C PHE A 211 8.41 0.58 3.87
N GLY A 212 8.38 -0.74 4.00
CA GLY A 212 8.01 -1.66 2.92
C GLY A 212 8.72 -3.01 3.03
N PRO A 213 8.52 -3.93 2.06
CA PRO A 213 9.11 -5.26 2.08
C PRO A 213 10.65 -5.24 2.11
N GLN A 214 11.27 -6.04 2.98
CA GLN A 214 12.73 -6.14 3.18
C GLN A 214 13.23 -7.61 3.16
N PRO A 215 13.11 -8.33 2.03
CA PRO A 215 13.47 -9.76 1.96
C PRO A 215 14.95 -10.04 2.30
N ALA A 216 15.84 -9.05 2.13
CA ALA A 216 17.27 -9.19 2.43
C ALA A 216 17.57 -9.43 3.92
N ILE A 217 16.61 -9.08 4.81
CA ILE A 217 16.74 -9.22 6.26
C ILE A 217 15.76 -10.25 6.86
N ASN A 218 15.04 -11.00 6.03
CA ASN A 218 14.21 -12.12 6.47
C ASN A 218 14.99 -13.07 7.36
N GLN A 219 14.35 -13.47 8.46
CA GLN A 219 14.88 -14.43 9.44
C GLN A 219 16.22 -14.00 10.10
N LYS A 220 16.60 -12.71 10.01
CA LYS A 220 17.79 -12.14 10.69
C LYS A 220 17.45 -11.22 11.86
N TYR A 221 16.20 -10.83 11.98
CA TYR A 221 15.68 -9.95 13.03
C TYR A 221 14.33 -10.47 13.49
N THR A 222 14.03 -10.26 14.77
CA THR A 222 12.77 -10.67 15.36
C THR A 222 11.67 -9.69 15.00
N ILE A 223 10.68 -10.14 14.24
CA ILE A 223 9.43 -9.40 14.04
C ILE A 223 8.54 -9.68 15.26
N PHE A 224 8.12 -8.63 15.95
CA PHE A 224 7.34 -8.75 17.18
C PHE A 224 6.04 -7.94 17.17
N GLY A 225 5.73 -7.26 16.05
CA GLY A 225 4.45 -6.61 15.87
C GLY A 225 4.24 -6.04 14.47
N GLN A 226 3.06 -5.47 14.26
CA GLN A 226 2.65 -4.81 13.02
C GLN A 226 1.95 -3.50 13.34
N GLN A 227 2.22 -2.46 12.56
CA GLN A 227 1.53 -1.19 12.68
C GLN A 227 0.04 -1.35 12.34
N VAL A 228 -0.82 -0.80 13.20
CA VAL A 228 -2.28 -0.82 13.04
C VAL A 228 -2.90 0.57 13.03
N ASP A 229 -2.15 1.61 13.35
CA ASP A 229 -2.57 3.01 13.26
C ASP A 229 -1.36 3.96 13.13
N GLY A 230 -1.58 5.21 12.71
CA GLY A 230 -0.53 6.22 12.54
C GLY A 230 0.26 6.11 11.23
N PHE A 231 -0.35 5.56 10.17
CA PHE A 231 0.34 5.34 8.89
C PHE A 231 0.84 6.65 8.25
N ASP A 232 0.09 7.73 8.41
CA ASP A 232 0.47 9.09 7.99
C ASP A 232 1.70 9.61 8.73
N THR A 233 1.82 9.28 10.02
CA THR A 233 2.99 9.62 10.85
C THR A 233 4.23 8.89 10.34
N LEU A 234 4.11 7.59 10.04
CA LEU A 234 5.24 6.83 9.49
C LEU A 234 5.62 7.32 8.08
N GLU A 235 4.64 7.67 7.25
CA GLU A 235 4.89 8.27 5.93
C GLU A 235 5.66 9.59 6.06
N LYS A 236 5.24 10.50 6.95
CA LYS A 236 6.01 11.71 7.26
C LYS A 236 7.42 11.38 7.73
N MET A 237 7.60 10.37 8.58
CA MET A 237 8.92 9.96 9.03
C MET A 237 9.83 9.52 7.88
N SER A 238 9.30 8.89 6.83
CA SER A 238 10.07 8.49 5.64
C SER A 238 10.62 9.67 4.84
N GLN A 239 9.98 10.83 4.95
CA GLN A 239 10.30 12.07 4.23
C GLN A 239 11.23 13.00 5.02
N ILE A 240 11.61 12.62 6.25
CA ILE A 240 12.46 13.44 7.11
C ILE A 240 13.83 13.66 6.44
N THR A 241 14.27 14.91 6.47
CA THR A 241 15.57 15.29 5.92
C THR A 241 16.70 14.71 6.77
N THR A 242 17.48 13.83 6.16
CA THR A 242 18.63 13.17 6.79
C THR A 242 19.97 13.66 6.27
N VAL A 243 21.03 13.42 7.03
CA VAL A 243 22.43 13.68 6.68
C VAL A 243 23.27 12.43 6.90
N THR A 244 24.44 12.41 6.27
CA THR A 244 25.42 11.35 6.44
C THR A 244 26.25 11.60 7.69
N ALA A 245 26.47 10.55 8.48
CA ALA A 245 27.38 10.60 9.63
C ALA A 245 28.79 11.03 9.18
N THR A 246 29.54 11.69 10.06
CA THR A 246 30.93 12.07 9.74
C THR A 246 31.76 10.80 9.46
N GLY A 247 32.28 10.68 8.24
CA GLY A 247 33.05 9.50 7.80
C GLY A 247 32.21 8.28 7.38
N GLY A 248 30.88 8.39 7.37
CA GLY A 248 29.98 7.37 6.86
C GLY A 248 29.64 7.56 5.37
N THR A 249 28.92 6.58 4.81
CA THR A 249 28.38 6.63 3.44
C THR A 249 26.85 6.63 3.40
N GLU A 250 26.20 6.24 4.49
CA GLU A 250 24.74 6.18 4.61
C GLU A 250 24.18 7.54 5.03
N LYS A 251 23.22 8.08 4.26
CA LYS A 251 22.47 9.29 4.60
C LYS A 251 21.24 8.87 5.42
N SER A 252 21.35 8.92 6.74
CA SER A 252 20.32 8.35 7.63
C SER A 252 20.05 9.09 8.92
N ILE A 253 20.89 10.04 9.33
CA ILE A 253 20.70 10.75 10.59
C ILE A 253 19.77 11.94 10.36
N PRO A 254 18.61 12.06 11.05
CA PRO A 254 17.76 13.24 10.95
C PRO A 254 18.53 14.54 11.26
N VAL A 255 18.34 15.59 10.47
CA VAL A 255 18.96 16.91 10.73
C VAL A 255 18.50 17.46 12.07
N ASN A 256 17.18 17.47 12.27
CA ASN A 256 16.57 17.73 13.56
C ASN A 256 16.12 16.40 14.18
N PRO A 257 16.29 16.20 15.49
CA PRO A 257 15.94 14.94 16.15
C PRO A 257 14.47 14.55 15.96
N VAL A 258 14.23 13.24 15.95
CA VAL A 258 12.90 12.65 16.14
C VAL A 258 12.89 12.00 17.52
N THR A 259 12.01 12.44 18.39
CA THR A 259 11.97 12.03 19.81
C THR A 259 10.67 11.31 20.13
N ILE A 260 10.76 10.28 20.96
CA ILE A 260 9.59 9.62 21.56
C ILE A 260 9.13 10.44 22.76
N THR A 261 7.88 10.89 22.71
CA THR A 261 7.27 11.80 23.71
C THR A 261 6.31 11.08 24.66
N SER A 262 5.75 9.93 24.23
CA SER A 262 4.95 9.06 25.07
C SER A 262 5.13 7.60 24.64
N SER A 263 4.84 6.66 25.55
CA SER A 263 4.85 5.23 25.30
C SER A 263 3.80 4.56 26.18
N THR A 264 2.80 3.93 25.57
CA THR A 264 1.66 3.36 26.29
C THR A 264 1.33 1.96 25.78
N ILE A 265 0.97 1.07 26.70
CA ILE A 265 0.48 -0.28 26.39
C ILE A 265 -1.02 -0.32 26.69
N SER A 266 -1.82 -0.78 25.72
CA SER A 266 -3.28 -0.91 25.81
C SER A 266 -3.71 -2.32 25.43
N SER A 267 -4.75 -2.85 26.07
CA SER A 267 -5.43 -4.08 25.62
C SER A 267 -6.56 -3.79 24.62
N GLN A 268 -6.80 -2.52 24.29
CA GLN A 268 -7.91 -2.07 23.46
C GLN A 268 -7.40 -1.28 22.26
N ASN A 269 -7.88 -1.65 21.08
CA ASN A 269 -7.80 -0.87 19.85
C ASN A 269 -8.90 -1.36 18.89
N PRO A 270 -9.56 -0.48 18.12
CA PRO A 270 -10.54 -0.90 17.13
C PRO A 270 -9.94 -1.61 15.90
N ASN A 271 -8.63 -1.47 15.68
CA ASN A 271 -7.87 -2.06 14.59
C ASN A 271 -7.13 -3.32 15.07
N GLY A 272 -6.59 -4.08 14.11
CA GLY A 272 -5.81 -5.28 14.42
C GLY A 272 -4.87 -5.68 13.28
N ALA A 273 -4.22 -6.83 13.43
CA ALA A 273 -3.33 -7.40 12.45
C ALA A 273 -3.70 -8.87 12.17
N LEU A 274 -3.53 -9.24 10.92
CA LEU A 274 -3.75 -10.56 10.37
C LEU A 274 -2.40 -11.12 9.91
N LEU A 275 -2.09 -12.35 10.28
CA LEU A 275 -0.91 -13.08 9.82
C LEU A 275 -1.36 -14.10 8.78
N ILE A 276 -0.82 -13.98 7.57
CA ILE A 276 -1.07 -14.87 6.45
C ILE A 276 0.19 -15.69 6.24
N ASP A 277 0.09 -16.99 6.46
CA ASP A 277 1.18 -17.93 6.31
C ASP A 277 1.07 -18.64 4.96
N THR A 278 2.01 -18.37 4.07
CA THR A 278 2.10 -19.02 2.76
C THR A 278 3.31 -19.95 2.63
N THR A 279 3.92 -20.34 3.75
CA THR A 279 5.11 -21.21 3.78
C THR A 279 4.88 -22.56 3.09
N ALA A 280 3.64 -23.05 3.12
CA ALA A 280 3.22 -24.29 2.44
C ALA A 280 2.70 -24.09 1.00
N ALA A 281 2.52 -22.85 0.54
CA ALA A 281 1.88 -22.56 -0.73
C ALA A 281 2.89 -22.29 -1.85
N GLY A 282 2.70 -22.96 -2.99
CA GLY A 282 3.44 -22.70 -4.22
C GLY A 282 2.95 -21.46 -4.96
N ALA A 283 3.78 -20.93 -5.87
CA ALA A 283 3.43 -19.76 -6.67
C ALA A 283 2.20 -20.01 -7.56
N GLY A 284 1.27 -19.06 -7.58
CA GLY A 284 0.01 -19.14 -8.34
C GLY A 284 -1.14 -19.82 -7.60
N GLU A 285 -0.91 -20.31 -6.39
CA GLU A 285 -2.01 -20.66 -5.48
C GLU A 285 -2.76 -19.41 -5.04
N SER A 286 -4.01 -19.61 -4.62
CA SER A 286 -4.81 -18.54 -4.05
C SER A 286 -5.74 -19.07 -2.96
N ALA A 287 -6.18 -18.16 -2.10
CA ALA A 287 -7.17 -18.42 -1.08
C ALA A 287 -8.16 -17.26 -1.01
N THR A 288 -9.42 -17.56 -0.71
CA THR A 288 -10.35 -16.55 -0.21
C THR A 288 -10.26 -16.54 1.32
N ILE A 289 -9.80 -15.42 1.87
CA ILE A 289 -9.79 -15.19 3.31
C ILE A 289 -11.09 -14.49 3.70
N THR A 290 -11.75 -15.00 4.74
CA THR A 290 -12.92 -14.37 5.35
C THR A 290 -12.54 -13.84 6.72
N VAL A 291 -12.69 -12.53 6.94
CA VAL A 291 -12.42 -11.87 8.24
C VAL A 291 -13.73 -11.36 8.81
N THR A 292 -13.96 -11.63 10.09
CA THR A 292 -15.12 -11.13 10.84
C THR A 292 -14.65 -10.26 11.99
N ALA A 293 -14.98 -8.98 11.96
CA ALA A 293 -14.87 -8.08 13.10
C ALA A 293 -16.12 -8.21 13.97
N THR A 294 -15.94 -8.20 15.30
CA THR A 294 -17.01 -8.24 16.30
C THR A 294 -16.79 -7.11 17.30
N ASP A 295 -17.82 -6.31 17.54
CA ASP A 295 -17.81 -5.33 18.62
C ASP A 295 -18.18 -6.05 19.93
N PRO A 296 -17.28 -6.10 20.93
CA PRO A 296 -17.53 -6.83 22.16
C PRO A 296 -18.61 -6.19 23.04
N SER A 297 -18.99 -4.93 22.81
CA SER A 297 -19.96 -4.21 23.63
C SER A 297 -21.41 -4.56 23.30
N ASP A 298 -21.72 -4.87 22.05
CA ASP A 298 -23.07 -5.16 21.58
C ASP A 298 -23.20 -6.47 20.76
N GLY A 299 -22.07 -7.10 20.42
CA GLY A 299 -22.01 -8.35 19.66
C GLY A 299 -22.30 -8.19 18.17
N SER A 300 -22.38 -6.96 17.66
CA SER A 300 -22.53 -6.71 16.22
C SER A 300 -21.29 -7.16 15.45
N THR A 301 -21.46 -7.50 14.17
CA THR A 301 -20.38 -8.02 13.34
C THR A 301 -20.30 -7.34 11.97
N ALA A 302 -19.08 -7.25 11.45
CA ALA A 302 -18.79 -6.86 10.08
C ALA A 302 -17.88 -7.91 9.42
N VAL A 303 -18.22 -8.33 8.21
CA VAL A 303 -17.50 -9.39 7.49
C VAL A 303 -16.90 -8.83 6.21
N GLN A 304 -15.62 -9.10 5.98
CA GLN A 304 -14.94 -8.84 4.72
C GLN A 304 -14.37 -10.13 4.14
N LYS A 305 -14.35 -10.20 2.82
CA LYS A 305 -13.71 -11.28 2.07
C LYS A 305 -12.76 -10.70 1.05
N PHE A 306 -11.57 -11.26 0.97
CA PHE A 306 -10.56 -10.85 0.01
C PHE A 306 -9.76 -12.06 -0.44
N LYS A 307 -9.09 -11.94 -1.58
CA LYS A 307 -8.23 -13.00 -2.10
C LYS A 307 -6.79 -12.76 -1.72
N VAL A 308 -6.12 -13.82 -1.31
CA VAL A 308 -4.66 -13.90 -1.23
C VAL A 308 -4.19 -14.70 -2.42
N TYR A 309 -3.20 -14.17 -3.13
CA TYR A 309 -2.48 -14.85 -4.20
C TYR A 309 -1.05 -15.04 -3.77
N THR A 310 -0.47 -16.19 -4.06
CA THR A 310 0.95 -16.44 -3.81
C THR A 310 1.75 -16.00 -5.02
N ALA A 311 2.48 -14.91 -4.86
CA ALA A 311 3.38 -14.39 -5.87
C ALA A 311 4.68 -15.20 -5.90
N GLY A 312 5.13 -15.59 -7.09
CA GLY A 312 6.41 -16.25 -7.29
C GLY A 312 7.38 -15.40 -8.08
N ASP A 313 8.69 -15.62 -7.90
CA ASP A 313 9.67 -15.12 -8.87
C ASP A 313 9.53 -15.93 -10.16
N THR A 314 8.77 -15.38 -11.12
CA THR A 314 8.60 -16.04 -12.42
C THR A 314 9.85 -15.92 -13.28
N ARG A 315 10.85 -15.11 -12.87
CA ARG A 315 12.04 -14.72 -13.63
C ARG A 315 11.76 -14.09 -14.99
N ALA A 316 10.50 -13.77 -15.26
CA ALA A 316 10.07 -13.12 -16.49
C ALA A 316 10.03 -11.60 -16.36
N VAL A 317 9.88 -11.10 -15.14
CA VAL A 317 9.76 -9.66 -14.86
C VAL A 317 11.07 -9.15 -14.26
N ARG A 318 11.43 -7.91 -14.59
CA ARG A 318 12.56 -7.19 -14.00
C ARG A 318 12.29 -5.70 -14.02
N LEU A 319 12.82 -5.00 -13.02
CA LEU A 319 12.83 -3.54 -12.97
C LEU A 319 14.25 -3.05 -13.26
N ILE A 320 14.40 -2.17 -14.25
CA ILE A 320 15.68 -1.50 -14.55
C ILE A 320 15.45 0.00 -14.44
N GLY A 321 15.89 0.59 -13.32
CA GLY A 321 15.55 1.97 -12.98
C GLY A 321 14.04 2.11 -12.80
N ASP A 322 13.44 3.00 -13.57
CA ASP A 322 12.00 3.31 -13.61
C ASP A 322 11.27 2.56 -14.76
N VAL A 323 11.90 1.55 -15.36
CA VAL A 323 11.33 0.78 -16.47
C VAL A 323 11.04 -0.66 -16.04
N LEU A 324 9.76 -1.04 -16.11
CA LEU A 324 9.33 -2.41 -15.92
C LEU A 324 9.48 -3.20 -17.22
N ILE A 325 10.18 -4.33 -17.18
CA ILE A 325 10.36 -5.20 -18.34
C ILE A 325 9.82 -6.58 -18.06
N ALA A 326 8.91 -7.06 -18.90
CA ALA A 326 8.35 -8.41 -18.84
C ALA A 326 8.67 -9.21 -20.12
N THR A 327 9.20 -10.41 -19.94
CA THR A 327 9.59 -11.34 -21.01
C THR A 327 9.09 -12.73 -20.65
N PRO A 328 8.14 -13.34 -21.39
CA PRO A 328 7.60 -14.63 -21.02
C PRO A 328 8.69 -15.70 -21.12
N ILE A 329 8.77 -16.57 -20.11
CA ILE A 329 9.57 -17.79 -20.21
C ILE A 329 8.84 -18.73 -21.15
N ALA A 330 9.48 -19.05 -22.26
CA ALA A 330 8.92 -19.96 -23.25
C ALA A 330 8.59 -21.30 -22.59
N LEU A 331 7.30 -21.61 -22.48
CA LEU A 331 6.82 -22.97 -22.25
C LEU A 331 7.45 -23.82 -23.36
N GLY A 332 8.33 -24.76 -23.00
CA GLY A 332 9.39 -25.30 -23.88
C GLY A 332 8.97 -25.62 -25.32
N LYS A 333 9.95 -25.59 -26.25
CA LYS A 333 9.83 -25.70 -27.74
C LYS A 333 8.87 -26.76 -28.31
N PHE A 334 8.38 -27.71 -27.52
CA PHE A 334 7.55 -28.84 -27.93
C PHE A 334 6.09 -28.76 -27.48
N PHE A 335 5.69 -27.76 -26.69
CA PHE A 335 4.30 -27.61 -26.25
C PHE A 335 3.65 -26.45 -27.03
N GLY A 336 2.52 -26.73 -27.70
CA GLY A 336 1.69 -25.72 -28.38
C GLY A 336 0.98 -24.75 -27.44
N GLY A 337 1.57 -24.45 -26.28
CA GLY A 337 1.07 -23.52 -25.29
C GLY A 337 1.15 -22.07 -25.76
N THR A 338 0.36 -21.22 -25.11
CA THR A 338 0.39 -19.76 -25.30
C THR A 338 1.00 -19.17 -24.04
N ASN A 339 2.05 -18.36 -24.15
CA ASN A 339 2.56 -17.63 -23.00
C ASN A 339 1.63 -16.45 -22.73
N THR A 340 1.29 -16.20 -21.47
CA THR A 340 0.44 -15.07 -21.10
C THR A 340 1.22 -14.06 -20.28
N ILE A 341 1.02 -12.77 -20.57
CA ILE A 341 1.44 -11.66 -19.70
C ILE A 341 0.24 -10.73 -19.53
N GLU A 342 -0.18 -10.52 -18.29
CA GLU A 342 -1.26 -9.59 -17.96
C GLU A 342 -0.74 -8.55 -16.98
N VAL A 343 -0.86 -7.27 -17.33
CA VAL A 343 -0.52 -6.15 -16.45
C VAL A 343 -1.80 -5.43 -16.05
N LYS A 344 -2.08 -5.36 -14.76
CA LYS A 344 -3.29 -4.76 -14.18
C LYS A 344 -2.92 -3.74 -13.12
N GLN A 345 -3.76 -2.76 -12.89
CA GLN A 345 -3.68 -1.95 -11.69
C GLN A 345 -4.75 -2.46 -10.72
N ALA A 346 -4.33 -2.83 -9.51
CA ALA A 346 -5.25 -3.23 -8.45
C ALA A 346 -5.15 -2.23 -7.31
N ASP A 347 -6.28 -1.95 -6.67
CA ASP A 347 -6.31 -1.23 -5.39
C ASP A 347 -5.64 -2.13 -4.35
N ALA A 348 -4.39 -1.85 -3.99
CA ALA A 348 -3.77 -2.53 -2.87
C ALA A 348 -4.15 -1.84 -1.56
N PRO A 349 -4.36 -2.59 -0.46
CA PRO A 349 -4.88 -2.03 0.80
C PRO A 349 -3.93 -1.16 1.57
N THR A 350 -2.65 -1.48 1.48
CA THR A 350 -1.61 -0.93 2.33
C THR A 350 -0.89 0.23 1.68
N ILE A 351 -1.32 0.61 0.47
CA ILE A 351 -0.68 1.64 -0.34
C ILE A 351 -1.78 2.38 -1.13
N PRO A 352 -1.84 3.73 -1.11
CA PRO A 352 -2.91 4.50 -1.75
C PRO A 352 -3.18 4.09 -3.22
N ALA A 353 -4.42 4.26 -3.70
CA ALA A 353 -4.95 3.82 -5.01
C ALA A 353 -4.12 4.15 -6.29
N SER A 354 -3.04 4.92 -6.17
CA SER A 354 -2.08 5.21 -7.23
C SER A 354 -0.89 4.24 -7.32
N GLN A 355 -0.85 3.17 -6.50
CA GLN A 355 0.45 2.61 -6.10
C GLN A 355 0.72 1.11 -6.26
N ASN A 356 -0.12 0.25 -6.88
CA ASN A 356 0.31 -1.14 -7.14
C ASN A 356 -0.08 -1.69 -8.51
N LEU A 357 0.94 -1.95 -9.33
CA LEU A 357 0.83 -2.62 -10.62
C LEU A 357 1.06 -4.11 -10.46
N GLN A 358 0.09 -4.91 -10.89
CA GLN A 358 0.15 -6.36 -10.87
C GLN A 358 0.57 -6.94 -12.22
N VAL A 359 1.63 -7.76 -12.21
CA VAL A 359 2.08 -8.51 -13.38
C VAL A 359 1.83 -10.00 -13.18
N PHE A 360 1.00 -10.59 -14.04
CA PHE A 360 0.81 -12.04 -14.13
C PHE A 360 1.57 -12.58 -15.34
N VAL A 361 2.28 -13.69 -15.15
CA VAL A 361 3.01 -14.41 -16.20
C VAL A 361 2.55 -15.86 -16.21
N ASN A 362 2.00 -16.33 -17.33
CA ASN A 362 1.42 -17.67 -17.48
C ASN A 362 0.36 -18.00 -16.40
N GLY A 363 -0.37 -16.99 -15.94
CA GLY A 363 -1.37 -17.11 -14.86
C GLY A 363 -0.80 -17.01 -13.44
N THR A 364 0.52 -17.00 -13.27
CA THR A 364 1.19 -16.82 -11.98
C THR A 364 1.46 -15.34 -11.72
N LEU A 365 1.08 -14.83 -10.54
CA LEU A 365 1.44 -13.48 -10.11
C LEU A 365 2.95 -13.41 -9.85
N ASP A 366 3.61 -12.42 -10.44
CA ASP A 366 5.05 -12.23 -10.26
C ASP A 366 5.37 -11.51 -8.95
N SER A 367 6.55 -11.77 -8.36
CA SER A 367 7.00 -11.10 -7.13
C SER A 367 7.35 -9.62 -7.33
N ILE A 368 7.59 -9.16 -8.56
CA ILE A 368 7.89 -7.76 -8.87
C ILE A 368 6.58 -7.03 -9.19
N GLN A 369 6.16 -6.18 -8.26
CA GLN A 369 4.88 -5.44 -8.31
C GLN A 369 5.16 -3.96 -8.03
N PRO A 370 5.66 -3.19 -9.03
CA PRO A 370 6.08 -1.82 -8.81
C PRO A 370 4.90 -0.86 -8.64
N VAL A 371 5.19 0.28 -8.01
CA VAL A 371 4.28 1.41 -7.95
C VAL A 371 4.16 2.05 -9.35
N PRO A 372 2.95 2.21 -9.93
CA PRO A 372 2.77 2.86 -11.23
C PRO A 372 3.43 4.24 -11.35
N SER A 373 3.35 5.08 -10.31
CA SER A 373 3.95 6.42 -10.30
C SER A 373 5.47 6.42 -10.31
N ALA A 374 6.11 5.31 -9.94
CA ALA A 374 7.56 5.13 -9.99
C ALA A 374 8.03 4.66 -11.37
N LEU A 375 7.12 4.35 -12.31
CA LEU A 375 7.46 3.88 -13.64
C LEU A 375 7.33 4.97 -14.69
N SER A 376 8.37 5.14 -15.52
CA SER A 376 8.25 5.92 -16.76
C SER A 376 7.72 5.07 -17.91
N GLN A 377 7.92 3.76 -17.88
CA GLN A 377 7.54 2.88 -18.99
C GLN A 377 7.39 1.40 -18.59
N ILE A 378 6.48 0.71 -19.27
CA ILE A 378 6.36 -0.75 -19.30
C ILE A 378 6.83 -1.25 -20.66
N ILE A 379 7.72 -2.24 -20.68
CA ILE A 379 8.18 -2.92 -21.89
C ILE A 379 7.85 -4.40 -21.80
N ILE A 380 7.03 -4.90 -22.72
CA ILE A 380 6.71 -6.33 -22.79
C ILE A 380 7.24 -6.89 -24.11
N GLN A 381 8.03 -7.95 -24.04
CA GLN A 381 8.62 -8.61 -25.21
C GLN A 381 8.09 -10.03 -25.34
N GLY A 382 7.28 -10.28 -26.37
CA GLY A 382 6.80 -11.62 -26.71
C GLY A 382 7.93 -12.57 -27.11
N SER A 383 7.60 -13.86 -27.15
CA SER A 383 8.53 -14.95 -27.42
C SER A 383 8.53 -15.35 -28.91
N LYS A 384 9.10 -16.51 -29.25
CA LYS A 384 8.97 -17.12 -30.58
C LYS A 384 7.75 -18.04 -30.71
N ALA A 385 6.99 -18.24 -29.63
CA ALA A 385 5.82 -19.10 -29.55
C ALA A 385 4.53 -18.29 -29.76
N ASN A 386 3.37 -18.81 -29.32
CA ASN A 386 2.15 -18.02 -29.24
C ASN A 386 2.20 -17.17 -27.97
N ASP A 387 1.85 -15.89 -28.07
CA ASP A 387 1.81 -14.98 -26.92
C ASP A 387 0.44 -14.29 -26.79
N ASP A 388 -0.08 -14.20 -25.57
CA ASP A 388 -1.26 -13.40 -25.22
C ASP A 388 -0.84 -12.35 -24.19
N ILE A 389 -0.68 -11.11 -24.64
CA ILE A 389 -0.14 -10.01 -23.85
C ILE A 389 -1.22 -8.94 -23.72
N SER A 390 -1.53 -8.56 -22.49
CA SER A 390 -2.49 -7.49 -22.21
C SER A 390 -1.99 -6.54 -21.13
N VAL A 391 -2.19 -5.25 -21.38
CA VAL A 391 -2.14 -4.20 -20.36
C VAL A 391 -3.57 -3.72 -20.17
N ASP A 392 -4.04 -3.68 -18.93
CA ASP A 392 -5.40 -3.29 -18.60
C ASP A 392 -5.64 -1.78 -18.81
N ASP A 393 -6.89 -1.40 -19.04
CA ASP A 393 -7.26 0.00 -19.28
C ASP A 393 -7.09 0.87 -18.03
N SER A 394 -7.10 0.27 -16.83
CA SER A 394 -6.73 0.94 -15.58
C SER A 394 -5.27 1.41 -15.53
N VAL A 395 -4.37 0.77 -16.29
CA VAL A 395 -2.94 1.06 -16.24
C VAL A 395 -2.61 2.26 -17.14
N THR A 396 -2.26 3.38 -16.51
CA THR A 396 -1.96 4.65 -17.20
C THR A 396 -0.48 4.83 -17.57
N VAL A 397 0.41 3.95 -17.08
CA VAL A 397 1.84 3.97 -17.40
C VAL A 397 2.04 3.70 -18.90
N PRO A 398 2.87 4.47 -19.62
CA PRO A 398 3.15 4.23 -21.02
C PRO A 398 3.71 2.81 -21.27
N ALA A 399 3.20 2.13 -22.29
CA ALA A 399 3.57 0.75 -22.61
C ALA A 399 4.17 0.62 -24.02
N THR A 400 5.20 -0.21 -24.16
CA THR A 400 5.70 -0.69 -25.45
C THR A 400 5.62 -2.21 -25.46
N ILE A 401 4.80 -2.75 -26.35
CA ILE A 401 4.50 -4.18 -26.39
C ILE A 401 4.96 -4.73 -27.74
N ASP A 402 5.90 -5.66 -27.72
CA ASP A 402 6.24 -6.48 -28.88
C ASP A 402 5.48 -7.79 -28.80
N GLY A 403 4.57 -8.03 -29.74
CA GLY A 403 3.73 -9.21 -29.81
C GLY A 403 4.46 -10.51 -30.13
N GLY A 404 5.78 -10.49 -30.28
CA GLY A 404 6.59 -11.69 -30.43
C GLY A 404 7.13 -11.93 -31.85
N LEU A 405 8.00 -12.93 -31.93
CA LEU A 405 8.84 -13.28 -33.08
C LEU A 405 8.32 -14.49 -33.88
N GLY A 406 7.16 -15.07 -33.53
CA GLY A 406 6.58 -16.27 -34.15
C GLY A 406 5.13 -16.52 -33.74
N GLY A 407 4.55 -17.68 -34.06
CA GLY A 407 3.25 -18.11 -33.53
C GLY A 407 2.00 -17.30 -33.92
N ARG A 408 0.95 -17.43 -33.10
CA ARG A 408 -0.29 -16.63 -33.12
C ARG A 408 -0.33 -15.76 -31.87
N ASN A 409 -0.34 -14.45 -32.07
CA ASN A 409 -0.18 -13.51 -30.96
C ASN A 409 -1.40 -12.61 -30.79
N ARG A 410 -1.68 -12.26 -29.56
CA ARG A 410 -2.71 -11.30 -29.16
C ARG A 410 -2.05 -10.26 -28.28
N VAL A 411 -2.24 -9.00 -28.64
CA VAL A 411 -1.70 -7.85 -27.91
C VAL A 411 -2.81 -6.86 -27.66
N LYS A 412 -2.97 -6.43 -26.41
CA LYS A 412 -3.88 -5.35 -26.00
C LYS A 412 -3.10 -4.24 -25.28
N GLY A 413 -3.28 -2.99 -25.71
CA GLY A 413 -2.81 -1.81 -24.98
C GLY A 413 -3.70 -1.45 -23.79
N GLY A 414 -3.19 -0.59 -22.91
CA GLY A 414 -3.90 -0.14 -21.70
C GLY A 414 -4.41 1.30 -21.78
N GLY A 415 -4.63 1.92 -20.61
CA GLY A 415 -5.08 3.31 -20.46
C GLY A 415 -4.00 4.36 -20.73
N GLY A 416 -2.73 3.98 -20.60
CA GLY A 416 -1.57 4.79 -20.95
C GLY A 416 -1.30 4.82 -22.45
N PHE A 417 -0.37 5.69 -22.86
CA PHE A 417 0.12 5.67 -24.24
C PHE A 417 0.74 4.30 -24.55
N THR A 418 0.22 3.62 -25.57
CA THR A 418 0.70 2.29 -25.97
C THR A 418 1.27 2.29 -27.38
N LEU A 419 2.50 1.82 -27.53
CA LEU A 419 3.09 1.39 -28.80
C LEU A 419 3.06 -0.14 -28.89
N ALA A 420 2.21 -0.69 -29.76
CA ALA A 420 2.08 -2.14 -29.93
C ALA A 420 2.59 -2.59 -31.30
N HIS A 421 3.48 -3.57 -31.29
CA HIS A 421 4.14 -4.12 -32.46
C HIS A 421 3.72 -5.58 -32.70
N GLY A 422 3.46 -5.95 -33.96
CA GLY A 422 3.09 -7.31 -34.39
C GLY A 422 3.91 -7.76 -35.60
N TRP A 423 5.24 -7.64 -35.52
CA TRP A 423 6.16 -7.79 -36.65
C TRP A 423 6.19 -9.19 -37.26
N PHE A 424 6.14 -10.24 -36.43
CA PHE A 424 6.24 -11.63 -36.87
C PHE A 424 5.07 -12.46 -36.34
N GLY A 425 4.86 -13.64 -36.93
CA GLY A 425 3.70 -14.49 -36.63
C GLY A 425 2.38 -13.92 -37.18
N ARG A 426 1.26 -14.52 -36.77
CA ARG A 426 -0.10 -13.99 -37.01
C ARG A 426 -0.55 -13.22 -35.77
N THR A 427 -0.64 -11.91 -35.86
CA THR A 427 -0.83 -11.07 -34.66
C THR A 427 -2.14 -10.29 -34.71
N THR A 428 -2.86 -10.25 -33.59
CA THR A 428 -4.00 -9.34 -33.39
C THR A 428 -3.57 -8.22 -32.45
N LEU A 429 -3.58 -6.98 -32.94
CA LEU A 429 -3.26 -5.79 -32.15
C LEU A 429 -4.55 -5.07 -31.78
N THR A 430 -4.85 -4.98 -30.50
CA THR A 430 -6.05 -4.35 -29.93
C THR A 430 -5.66 -3.07 -29.20
N ALA A 431 -6.31 -1.97 -29.54
CA ALA A 431 -6.11 -0.70 -28.85
C ALA A 431 -6.75 -0.75 -27.46
N GLY A 432 -6.05 -0.20 -26.46
CA GLY A 432 -6.62 0.10 -25.13
C GLY A 432 -7.39 1.41 -25.11
N GLU A 433 -7.83 1.83 -23.93
CA GLU A 433 -8.48 3.13 -23.72
C GLU A 433 -7.52 4.32 -23.84
N GLY A 434 -6.21 4.12 -23.70
CA GLY A 434 -5.20 5.16 -23.89
C GLY A 434 -4.94 5.54 -25.34
N PHE A 435 -3.97 6.43 -25.57
CA PHE A 435 -3.50 6.72 -26.94
C PHE A 435 -2.70 5.55 -27.51
N ASN A 436 -3.07 5.05 -28.68
CA ASN A 436 -2.45 3.86 -29.26
C ASN A 436 -1.75 4.14 -30.61
N ARG A 437 -0.59 3.51 -30.79
CA ARG A 437 0.08 3.33 -32.09
C ARG A 437 0.28 1.85 -32.34
N LEU A 438 -0.28 1.36 -33.45
CA LEU A 438 -0.26 -0.05 -33.77
C LEU A 438 0.59 -0.27 -35.02
N ALA A 439 1.58 -1.16 -34.99
CA ALA A 439 2.42 -1.44 -36.15
C ALA A 439 2.58 -2.93 -36.38
N GLY A 440 2.48 -3.38 -37.63
CA GLY A 440 2.58 -4.80 -37.93
C GLY A 440 2.86 -5.13 -39.38
N ARG A 441 3.07 -6.42 -39.65
CA ARG A 441 3.34 -6.90 -41.00
C ARG A 441 2.06 -7.01 -41.83
N ALA A 442 2.08 -6.44 -43.03
CA ALA A 442 0.96 -6.49 -43.97
C ALA A 442 0.52 -7.94 -44.25
N GLY A 443 -0.78 -8.19 -44.16
CA GLY A 443 -1.39 -9.53 -44.36
C GLY A 443 -1.19 -10.53 -43.21
N GLN A 444 -0.39 -10.19 -42.19
CA GLN A 444 -0.13 -11.04 -41.03
C GLN A 444 -0.63 -10.42 -39.71
N VAL A 445 -0.97 -9.13 -39.73
CA VAL A 445 -1.56 -8.43 -38.58
C VAL A 445 -3.05 -8.13 -38.81
N ARG A 446 -3.83 -8.29 -37.75
CA ARG A 446 -5.21 -7.82 -37.64
C ARG A 446 -5.27 -6.69 -36.61
N PHE A 447 -5.75 -5.52 -37.01
CA PHE A 447 -5.96 -4.40 -36.09
C PHE A 447 -7.39 -4.40 -35.55
N ARG A 448 -7.53 -4.23 -34.24
CA ARG A 448 -8.75 -3.86 -33.52
C ARG A 448 -8.54 -2.46 -32.94
N ALA A 449 -8.56 -1.47 -33.82
CA ALA A 449 -8.41 -0.06 -33.48
C ALA A 449 -9.70 0.53 -32.93
N ASN A 450 -9.58 1.64 -32.21
CA ASN A 450 -10.67 2.44 -31.65
C ASN A 450 -10.39 3.95 -31.87
N ALA A 451 -11.25 4.81 -31.32
CA ALA A 451 -11.12 6.27 -31.45
C ALA A 451 -9.79 6.83 -30.92
N ASN A 452 -9.14 6.12 -29.99
CA ASN A 452 -7.89 6.55 -29.37
C ASN A 452 -6.66 6.02 -30.12
N THR A 453 -6.86 5.34 -31.26
CA THR A 453 -5.77 4.91 -32.15
C THR A 453 -5.32 6.08 -33.02
N GLN A 454 -4.15 6.64 -32.70
CA GLN A 454 -3.57 7.76 -33.44
C GLN A 454 -3.27 7.35 -34.89
N TYR A 455 -2.63 6.20 -35.06
CA TYR A 455 -2.42 5.57 -36.36
C TYR A 455 -2.12 4.08 -36.23
N ALA A 456 -2.43 3.35 -37.29
CA ALA A 456 -1.97 1.99 -37.50
C ALA A 456 -1.06 1.93 -38.74
N PHE A 457 0.01 1.13 -38.69
CA PHE A 457 0.92 0.93 -39.80
C PHE A 457 0.97 -0.55 -40.19
N ALA A 458 0.65 -0.86 -41.45
CA ALA A 458 0.82 -2.19 -42.01
C ALA A 458 1.90 -2.15 -43.10
N GLY A 459 3.00 -2.87 -42.92
CA GLY A 459 4.11 -2.83 -43.87
C GLY A 459 4.82 -4.15 -44.08
N GLN A 460 5.74 -4.20 -45.02
CA GLN A 460 6.69 -5.30 -45.15
C GLN A 460 7.99 -4.95 -44.43
N ALA A 461 8.37 -5.80 -43.47
CA ALA A 461 9.67 -5.72 -42.84
C ALA A 461 10.75 -6.09 -43.87
N ARG A 462 11.75 -5.20 -44.05
CA ARG A 462 13.00 -5.35 -44.83
C ARG A 462 13.02 -6.50 -45.85
N GLY A 463 12.78 -6.19 -47.13
CA GLY A 463 13.14 -7.11 -48.23
C GLY A 463 14.63 -7.06 -48.54
N ARG A 464 15.22 -8.15 -49.03
CA ARG A 464 16.53 -8.14 -49.70
C ARG A 464 16.29 -8.10 -51.20
N ALA A 465 16.86 -7.12 -51.88
CA ALA A 465 16.94 -7.14 -53.33
C ALA A 465 17.87 -8.28 -53.79
N SER A 466 17.71 -8.75 -55.03
CA SER A 466 18.55 -9.79 -55.63
C SER A 466 20.05 -9.44 -55.65
N ASN A 467 20.39 -8.16 -55.56
CA ASN A 467 21.75 -7.63 -55.45
C ASN A 467 22.29 -7.55 -54.01
N GLY A 468 21.58 -8.11 -53.03
CA GLY A 468 21.98 -8.11 -51.61
C GLY A 468 21.68 -6.82 -50.84
N GLN A 469 21.14 -5.77 -51.49
CA GLN A 469 20.77 -4.54 -50.80
C GLN A 469 19.53 -4.72 -49.92
N THR A 470 19.54 -4.07 -48.75
CA THR A 470 18.36 -4.00 -47.88
C THR A 470 17.39 -2.97 -48.45
N LEU A 471 16.22 -3.43 -48.86
CA LEU A 471 15.14 -2.55 -49.33
C LEU A 471 14.60 -1.74 -48.16
N LYS A 472 14.22 -0.49 -48.45
CA LYS A 472 13.50 0.34 -47.48
C LYS A 472 12.18 -0.36 -47.12
N PRO A 473 11.76 -0.32 -45.84
CA PRO A 473 10.43 -0.78 -45.47
C PRO A 473 9.36 -0.04 -46.27
N THR A 474 8.39 -0.78 -46.79
CA THR A 474 7.21 -0.23 -47.47
C THR A 474 5.98 -0.55 -46.64
N GLY A 475 4.97 0.31 -46.71
CA GLY A 475 3.73 0.08 -45.99
C GLY A 475 2.72 1.20 -46.15
N THR A 476 1.57 1.00 -45.52
CA THR A 476 0.45 1.93 -45.53
C THR A 476 0.15 2.35 -44.10
N TYR A 477 -0.01 3.65 -43.89
CA TYR A 477 -0.53 4.19 -42.64
C TYR A 477 -2.05 4.28 -42.71
N TYR A 478 -2.71 4.09 -41.58
CA TYR A 478 -4.15 4.17 -41.42
C TYR A 478 -4.48 5.06 -40.22
N LYS A 479 -5.57 5.84 -40.32
CA LYS A 479 -6.17 6.56 -39.19
C LYS A 479 -7.54 5.96 -38.88
N PHE A 480 -7.96 6.02 -37.62
CA PHE A 480 -9.32 5.62 -37.23
C PHE A 480 -10.30 6.78 -37.44
N ILE A 481 -11.26 6.60 -38.34
CA ILE A 481 -12.23 7.63 -38.74
C ILE A 481 -13.61 6.96 -38.84
N ASN A 482 -14.62 7.51 -38.16
CA ASN A 482 -16.01 7.05 -38.23
C ASN A 482 -16.18 5.52 -38.01
N GLY A 483 -15.47 4.97 -37.02
CA GLY A 483 -15.57 3.55 -36.66
C GLY A 483 -14.76 2.59 -37.55
N ARG A 484 -13.93 3.09 -38.47
CA ARG A 484 -13.13 2.25 -39.40
C ARG A 484 -11.72 2.80 -39.60
N LEU A 485 -10.77 1.91 -39.94
CA LEU A 485 -9.43 2.31 -40.36
C LEU A 485 -9.43 2.76 -41.82
N THR A 486 -8.94 3.97 -42.06
CA THR A 486 -8.88 4.61 -43.39
C THR A 486 -7.42 4.85 -43.77
N PRO A 487 -6.96 4.40 -44.97
CA PRO A 487 -5.57 4.58 -45.40
C PRO A 487 -5.23 6.07 -45.63
N VAL A 488 -4.02 6.48 -45.28
CA VAL A 488 -3.51 7.84 -45.44
C VAL A 488 -2.10 7.84 -46.06
N LEU A 489 -1.82 8.84 -46.90
CA LEU A 489 -0.55 8.97 -47.64
C LEU A 489 0.60 9.49 -46.76
N LYS A 490 0.29 10.27 -45.72
CA LYS A 490 1.26 10.82 -44.77
C LYS A 490 0.60 11.02 -43.42
N ILE A 491 1.35 10.79 -42.34
CA ILE A 491 0.99 11.27 -41.01
C ILE A 491 1.66 12.64 -40.89
N GLU A 492 0.86 13.71 -40.84
CA GLU A 492 1.38 15.03 -40.51
C GLU A 492 1.89 15.00 -39.07
N SER A 493 3.10 15.56 -38.88
CA SER A 493 3.94 15.48 -37.68
C SER A 493 3.27 16.06 -36.45
#